data_AF-A0A536RPT2-F1
#
_entry.id   AF-A0A536RPT2-F1
#
_cell.length_a   1.000
_cell.length_b   1.000
_cell.length_c   1.000
_cell.angle_alpha   90.00
_cell.angle_beta   90.00
_cell.angle_gamma   90.00
#
_symmetry.space_group_name_H-M   'P 1'
#
loop_
_entity.id
_entity.type
_entity.pdbx_description
1 polymer ?
#
loop_
_entity_poly.entity_id
_entity_poly.type
_entity_poly.pdbx_seq_one_letter_code
_entity_poly.pdbx_strand_id
1 'polypeptide(L)'
;MSLYRSLVFVHVLSILVLLLCHGAAFTVTYVLRQERRPERIGVLLDLSLASFDSRRALGRIFWIDFLVVVGSGVALMIAGGWWRSWWPWLSVAVFIAIVLAMRELGGGPLSQLRRSIGLPWIAGGFGKPDWKEPEAPSQKAMESALSRLNPTSLSIIGVGGFAVLLWLMMFKPF
;
A
#
# COMPACT_ATOMS: atom_id res chain seq x y z
N MET A 1 19.51 -25.83 -6.77
CA MET A 1 19.22 -24.92 -5.65
C MET A 1 18.25 -25.60 -4.69
N SER A 2 18.43 -25.47 -3.37
CA SER A 2 17.47 -26.01 -2.39
C SER A 2 16.15 -25.23 -2.43
N LEU A 3 15.01 -25.89 -2.29
CA LEU A 3 13.65 -25.29 -2.28
C LEU A 3 13.58 -24.03 -1.39
N TYR A 4 14.16 -24.09 -0.19
CA TYR A 4 14.23 -22.96 0.73
C TYR A 4 14.90 -21.70 0.15
N ARG A 5 16.02 -21.85 -0.57
CA ARG A 5 16.73 -20.71 -1.20
C ARG A 5 15.92 -20.10 -2.34
N SER A 6 15.21 -20.93 -3.11
CA SER A 6 14.29 -20.45 -4.14
C SER A 6 13.13 -19.65 -3.52
N LEU A 7 12.57 -20.10 -2.40
CA LEU A 7 11.54 -19.36 -1.67
C LEU A 7 12.04 -18.02 -1.13
N VAL A 8 13.24 -17.97 -0.54
CA VAL A 8 13.85 -16.71 -0.11
C VAL A 8 14.05 -15.76 -1.30
N PHE A 9 14.55 -16.26 -2.42
CA PHE A 9 14.72 -15.46 -3.62
C PHE A 9 13.38 -14.88 -4.12
N VAL A 10 12.33 -15.71 -4.22
CA VAL A 10 10.98 -15.27 -4.61
C VAL A 10 10.42 -14.24 -3.64
N HIS A 11 10.62 -14.43 -2.33
CA HIS A 11 10.16 -13.49 -1.32
C HIS A 11 10.85 -12.12 -1.44
N VAL A 12 12.18 -12.10 -1.58
CA VAL A 12 12.94 -10.85 -1.73
C VAL A 12 12.62 -10.17 -3.06
N LEU A 13 12.54 -10.93 -4.16
CA LEU A 13 12.19 -10.39 -5.47
C LEU A 13 10.79 -9.77 -5.47
N SER A 14 9.81 -10.45 -4.88
CA SER A 14 8.45 -9.92 -4.77
C SER A 14 8.40 -8.67 -3.89
N ILE A 15 9.14 -8.59 -2.79
CA ILE A 15 9.26 -7.35 -2.02
C ILE A 15 9.76 -6.17 -2.90
N LEU A 16 10.74 -6.41 -3.77
CA LEU A 16 11.25 -5.36 -4.67
C LEU A 16 10.19 -4.93 -5.71
N VAL A 17 9.44 -5.88 -6.26
CA VAL A 17 8.34 -5.60 -7.19
C VAL A 17 7.21 -4.82 -6.48
N LEU A 18 6.83 -5.24 -5.27
CA LEU A 18 5.85 -4.55 -4.44
C LEU A 18 6.27 -3.11 -4.18
N LEU A 19 7.53 -2.88 -3.79
CA LEU A 19 8.07 -1.54 -3.55
C LEU A 19 8.07 -0.69 -4.83
N LEU A 20 8.35 -1.27 -6.00
CA LEU A 20 8.31 -0.55 -7.27
C LEU A 20 6.88 -0.12 -7.63
N CYS A 21 5.91 -1.05 -7.57
CA CYS A 21 4.51 -0.75 -7.87
C CYS A 21 3.90 0.24 -6.88
N HIS A 22 4.26 0.12 -5.59
CA HIS A 22 3.76 0.97 -4.51
C HIS A 22 4.44 2.35 -4.47
N GLY A 23 5.75 2.43 -4.76
CA GLY A 23 6.55 3.65 -4.73
C GLY A 23 6.12 4.72 -5.74
N ALA A 24 5.48 4.31 -6.84
CA ALA A 24 4.87 5.26 -7.78
C ALA A 24 3.72 6.05 -7.10
N ALA A 25 2.84 5.36 -6.37
CA ALA A 25 1.74 6.00 -5.65
C ALA A 25 2.23 6.87 -4.49
N PHE A 26 3.31 6.45 -3.83
CA PHE A 26 4.00 7.25 -2.82
C PHE A 26 4.40 8.63 -3.35
N THR A 27 5.07 8.67 -4.51
CA THR A 27 5.51 9.92 -5.14
C THR A 27 4.33 10.84 -5.47
N VAL A 28 3.22 10.27 -5.94
CA VAL A 28 1.99 11.02 -6.23
C VAL A 28 1.48 11.79 -5.01
N THR A 29 1.51 11.20 -3.81
CA THR A 29 1.03 11.90 -2.59
C THR A 29 1.83 13.16 -2.27
N TYR A 30 3.14 13.15 -2.53
CA TYR A 30 4.00 14.33 -2.36
C TYR A 30 3.69 15.44 -3.37
N VAL A 31 3.46 15.06 -4.63
CA VAL A 31 3.12 16.00 -5.70
C VAL A 31 1.73 16.59 -5.47
N LEU A 32 0.74 15.77 -5.09
CA LEU A 32 -0.63 16.21 -4.81
C LEU A 32 -0.70 17.33 -3.76
N ARG A 33 0.17 17.29 -2.75
CA ARG A 33 0.18 18.30 -1.68
C ARG A 33 0.50 19.71 -2.20
N GLN A 34 1.22 19.80 -3.31
CA GLN A 34 1.64 21.07 -3.93
C GLN A 34 0.71 21.50 -5.07
N GLU A 35 -0.06 20.58 -5.64
CA GLU A 35 -0.95 20.86 -6.75
C GLU A 35 -2.30 21.44 -6.27
N ARG A 36 -2.87 22.37 -7.06
CA ARG A 36 -4.17 23.00 -6.78
C ARG A 36 -5.12 22.95 -7.97
N ARG A 37 -4.61 22.61 -9.17
CA ARG A 37 -5.42 22.49 -10.39
C ARG A 37 -6.18 21.17 -10.36
N PRO A 38 -7.54 21.18 -10.35
CA PRO A 38 -8.35 19.97 -10.26
C PRO A 38 -8.06 18.95 -11.36
N GLU A 39 -7.75 19.44 -12.57
CA GLU A 39 -7.47 18.59 -13.73
C GLU A 39 -6.18 17.78 -13.51
N ARG A 40 -5.14 18.43 -12.98
CA ARG A 40 -3.85 17.77 -12.68
C ARG A 40 -3.98 16.81 -11.50
N ILE A 41 -4.74 17.20 -10.48
CA ILE A 41 -5.06 16.33 -9.33
C ILE A 41 -5.77 15.07 -9.83
N GLY A 42 -6.74 15.20 -10.74
CA GLY A 42 -7.45 14.06 -11.32
C GLY A 42 -6.53 13.07 -12.02
N VAL A 43 -5.61 13.56 -12.87
CA VAL A 43 -4.63 12.72 -13.56
C VAL A 43 -3.71 11.99 -12.57
N LEU A 44 -3.21 12.69 -11.56
CA LEU A 44 -2.38 12.10 -10.51
C LEU A 44 -3.13 11.03 -9.72
N LEU A 45 -4.39 11.27 -9.38
CA LEU A 45 -5.23 10.30 -8.69
C LEU A 45 -5.55 9.08 -9.55
N ASP A 46 -5.73 9.24 -10.86
CA ASP A 46 -5.94 8.12 -11.79
C ASP A 46 -4.67 7.29 -11.97
N LEU A 47 -3.50 7.93 -11.96
CA LEU A 47 -2.21 7.24 -11.96
C LEU A 47 -2.01 6.44 -10.66
N SER A 48 -2.26 7.06 -9.50
CA SER A 48 -2.17 6.37 -8.21
C SER A 48 -3.16 5.20 -8.12
N LEU A 49 -4.38 5.37 -8.61
CA LEU A 49 -5.39 4.33 -8.64
C LEU A 49 -4.97 3.18 -9.58
N ALA A 50 -4.22 3.48 -10.64
CA ALA A 50 -3.74 2.46 -11.58
C ALA A 50 -2.85 1.40 -10.91
N SER A 51 -2.08 1.79 -9.89
CA SER A 51 -1.23 0.89 -9.10
C SER A 51 -2.02 -0.09 -8.23
N PHE A 52 -3.29 0.20 -7.91
CA PHE A 52 -4.08 -0.59 -6.95
C PHE A 52 -5.36 -1.19 -7.53
N ASP A 53 -5.87 -0.66 -8.65
CA ASP A 53 -7.06 -1.16 -9.31
C ASP A 53 -6.78 -2.49 -10.02
N SER A 54 -7.34 -3.58 -9.47
CA SER A 54 -7.20 -4.95 -10.01
C SER A 54 -7.80 -5.13 -11.40
N ARG A 55 -8.59 -4.19 -11.91
CA ARG A 55 -9.06 -4.20 -13.31
C ARG A 55 -7.95 -3.81 -14.29
N ARG A 56 -6.93 -3.08 -13.82
CA ARG A 56 -5.79 -2.63 -14.62
C ARG A 56 -4.59 -3.57 -14.46
N ALA A 57 -3.71 -3.57 -15.46
CA ALA A 57 -2.55 -4.47 -15.47
C ALA A 57 -1.61 -4.27 -14.27
N LEU A 58 -1.29 -3.01 -13.95
CA LEU A 58 -0.43 -2.68 -12.80
C LEU A 58 -1.05 -3.10 -11.47
N GLY A 59 -2.33 -2.81 -11.24
CA GLY A 59 -3.02 -3.25 -10.04
C GLY A 59 -3.16 -4.78 -9.93
N ARG A 60 -3.33 -5.51 -11.05
CA ARG A 60 -3.25 -6.99 -11.02
C ARG A 60 -1.88 -7.48 -10.57
N ILE A 61 -0.81 -6.90 -11.14
CA ILE A 61 0.55 -7.23 -10.74
C ILE A 61 0.74 -6.97 -9.24
N PHE A 62 0.32 -5.80 -8.75
CA PHE A 62 0.41 -5.45 -7.34
C PHE A 62 -0.32 -6.46 -6.44
N TRP A 63 -1.57 -6.80 -6.74
CA TRP A 63 -2.34 -7.73 -5.90
C TRP A 63 -1.81 -9.17 -5.94
N ILE A 64 -1.38 -9.65 -7.11
CA ILE A 64 -0.76 -10.98 -7.24
C ILE A 64 0.57 -11.01 -6.48
N ASP A 65 1.42 -10.01 -6.68
CA ASP A 65 2.73 -9.91 -6.03
C ASP A 65 2.59 -9.76 -4.51
N PHE A 66 1.61 -8.99 -4.03
CA PHE A 66 1.27 -8.89 -2.62
C PHE A 66 0.91 -10.27 -2.01
N LEU A 67 0.12 -11.08 -2.73
CA LEU A 67 -0.18 -12.45 -2.31
C LEU A 67 1.08 -13.33 -2.32
N VAL A 68 1.99 -13.12 -3.27
CA VAL A 68 3.28 -13.83 -3.31
C VAL A 68 4.16 -13.45 -2.12
N VAL A 69 4.26 -12.17 -1.75
CA VAL A 69 5.02 -11.71 -0.57
C VAL A 69 4.48 -12.37 0.70
N VAL A 70 3.16 -12.28 0.93
CA VAL A 70 2.52 -12.85 2.12
C VAL A 70 2.63 -14.37 2.12
N GLY A 71 2.31 -15.03 1.01
CA GLY A 71 2.34 -16.49 0.89
C GLY A 71 3.75 -17.06 1.04
N SER A 72 4.75 -16.44 0.42
CA SER A 72 6.15 -16.86 0.55
C SER A 72 6.70 -16.59 1.96
N GLY A 73 6.29 -15.51 2.63
CA GLY A 73 6.64 -15.26 4.03
C GLY A 73 6.10 -16.34 4.97
N VAL A 74 4.83 -16.73 4.81
CA VAL A 74 4.23 -17.83 5.58
C VAL A 74 4.89 -19.17 5.25
N ALA A 75 5.17 -19.44 3.97
CA ALA A 75 5.87 -20.66 3.56
C ALA A 75 7.28 -20.74 4.18
N LEU A 76 8.01 -19.63 4.25
CA LEU A 76 9.32 -19.55 4.90
C LEU A 76 9.23 -19.76 6.43
N MET A 77 8.18 -19.25 7.06
CA MET A 77 7.92 -19.48 8.48
C MET A 77 7.72 -20.98 8.80
N ILE A 78 6.96 -21.68 7.96
CA ILE A 78 6.72 -23.12 8.09
C ILE A 78 7.99 -23.92 7.75
N ALA A 79 8.61 -23.63 6.61
CA ALA A 79 9.81 -24.34 6.15
C ALA A 79 11.03 -24.14 7.07
N GLY A 80 11.11 -22.99 7.74
CA GLY A 80 12.13 -22.71 8.76
C GLY A 80 11.87 -23.33 10.13
N GLY A 81 10.69 -23.93 10.34
CA GLY A 81 10.31 -24.50 11.64
C GLY A 81 10.04 -23.46 12.73
N TRP A 82 9.82 -22.19 12.37
CA TRP A 82 9.70 -21.07 13.33
C TRP A 82 8.27 -20.81 13.79
N TRP A 83 7.36 -21.75 13.58
CA TRP A 83 5.95 -21.62 13.97
C TRP A 83 5.76 -21.32 15.46
N ARG A 84 6.60 -21.92 16.31
CA ARG A 84 6.56 -21.76 17.78
C ARG A 84 7.30 -20.52 18.26
N SER A 85 8.05 -19.86 17.40
CA SER A 85 8.81 -18.68 17.77
C SER A 85 7.98 -17.41 17.66
N TRP A 86 8.30 -16.39 18.44
CA TRP A 86 7.46 -15.21 18.54
C TRP A 86 7.73 -14.15 17.44
N TRP A 87 8.96 -14.06 16.94
CA TRP A 87 9.32 -13.02 15.97
C TRP A 87 8.54 -13.07 14.64
N PRO A 88 8.17 -14.24 14.05
CA PRO A 88 7.39 -14.25 12.82
C PRO A 88 5.98 -13.71 13.04
N TRP A 89 5.35 -14.05 14.17
CA TRP A 89 4.05 -13.51 14.55
C TRP A 89 4.09 -12.00 14.78
N LEU A 90 5.17 -11.52 15.40
CA LEU A 90 5.40 -10.08 15.54
C LEU A 90 5.52 -9.40 14.17
N SER A 91 6.24 -10.00 13.22
CA SER A 91 6.31 -9.49 11.84
C SER A 91 4.93 -9.43 11.17
N VAL A 92 4.09 -10.47 11.34
CA VAL A 92 2.71 -10.45 10.82
C VAL A 92 1.89 -9.33 11.46
N ALA A 93 1.97 -9.17 12.79
CA ALA A 93 1.25 -8.11 13.50
C ALA A 93 1.68 -6.71 13.03
N VAL A 94 3.00 -6.47 12.90
CA VAL A 94 3.55 -5.22 12.37
C VAL A 94 3.09 -4.97 10.94
N PHE A 95 3.13 -5.99 10.08
CA PHE A 95 2.67 -5.88 8.71
C PHE A 95 1.19 -5.49 8.62
N ILE A 96 0.32 -6.15 9.41
CA ILE A 96 -1.10 -5.80 9.48
C ILE A 96 -1.27 -4.36 9.94
N ALA A 97 -0.56 -3.93 10.99
CA ALA A 97 -0.65 -2.56 11.49
C ALA A 97 -0.25 -1.53 10.42
N ILE A 98 0.81 -1.79 9.64
CA ILE A 98 1.24 -0.93 8.52
C ILE A 98 0.14 -0.84 7.45
N VAL A 99 -0.42 -1.98 7.03
CA VAL A 99 -1.48 -2.03 6.01
C VAL A 99 -2.71 -1.23 6.45
N LEU A 100 -3.14 -1.40 7.71
CA LEU A 100 -4.26 -0.65 8.28
C LEU A 100 -3.97 0.85 8.33
N ALA A 101 -2.78 1.23 8.81
CA ALA A 101 -2.39 2.63 8.92
C ALA A 101 -2.32 3.31 7.54
N MET A 102 -1.75 2.65 6.52
CA MET A 102 -1.69 3.17 5.16
C MET A 102 -3.07 3.31 4.50
N ARG A 103 -3.98 2.39 4.80
CA ARG A 103 -5.37 2.47 4.31
C ARG A 103 -6.08 3.71 4.84
N GLU A 104 -5.97 3.98 6.13
CA GLU A 104 -6.63 5.13 6.76
C GLU A 104 -5.94 6.46 6.40
N LEU A 105 -4.61 6.51 6.40
CA LEU A 105 -3.86 7.75 6.17
C LEU A 105 -3.64 8.10 4.68
N GLY A 106 -3.66 7.10 3.80
CA GLY A 106 -3.47 7.26 2.36
C GLY A 106 -4.77 7.04 1.60
N GLY A 107 -5.32 5.83 1.68
CA GLY A 107 -6.50 5.42 0.90
C GLY A 107 -7.74 6.27 1.17
N GLY A 108 -8.04 6.56 2.44
CA GLY A 108 -9.17 7.40 2.84
C GLY A 108 -9.11 8.82 2.25
N PRO A 109 -8.07 9.61 2.56
CA PRO A 109 -7.92 10.96 2.02
C PRO A 109 -7.86 11.02 0.50
N LEU A 110 -7.20 10.07 -0.17
CA LEU A 110 -7.16 10.03 -1.64
C LEU A 110 -8.55 9.74 -2.24
N SER A 111 -9.33 8.86 -1.62
CA SER A 111 -10.72 8.60 -2.05
C SER A 111 -11.62 9.82 -1.84
N GLN A 112 -11.48 10.51 -0.70
CA GLN A 112 -12.17 11.78 -0.44
C GLN A 112 -11.77 12.87 -1.45
N LEU A 113 -10.49 12.92 -1.83
CA LEU A 113 -10.01 13.86 -2.83
C LEU A 113 -10.64 13.58 -4.19
N ARG A 114 -10.72 12.31 -4.64
CA ARG A 114 -11.44 11.92 -5.86
C ARG A 114 -12.90 12.36 -5.83
N ARG A 115 -13.59 12.10 -4.72
CA ARG A 115 -14.99 12.53 -4.51
C ARG A 115 -15.13 14.06 -4.65
N SER A 116 -14.22 14.82 -4.05
CA SER A 116 -14.30 16.30 -4.02
C SER A 116 -14.11 16.99 -5.37
N ILE A 117 -13.47 16.32 -6.34
CA ILE A 117 -13.25 16.85 -7.69
C ILE A 117 -14.20 16.23 -8.73
N GLY A 118 -15.21 15.48 -8.28
CA GLY A 118 -16.21 14.86 -9.16
C GLY A 118 -15.69 13.67 -9.95
N LEU A 119 -14.75 12.90 -9.41
CA LEU A 119 -14.34 11.62 -9.99
C LEU A 119 -15.06 10.44 -9.31
N PRO A 120 -15.21 9.29 -10.02
CA PRO A 120 -15.60 8.04 -9.38
C PRO A 120 -14.64 7.70 -8.24
N TRP A 121 -15.20 7.32 -7.10
CA TRP A 121 -14.44 7.08 -5.87
C TRP A 121 -14.84 5.75 -5.23
N ILE A 122 -14.01 5.26 -4.30
CA ILE A 122 -14.23 3.98 -3.64
C ILE A 122 -14.68 4.26 -2.21
N ALA A 123 -15.89 3.81 -1.87
CA ALA A 123 -16.35 3.78 -0.49
C ALA A 123 -15.56 2.72 0.29
N GLY A 124 -14.97 3.13 1.41
CA GLY A 124 -14.06 2.28 2.19
C GLY A 124 -14.72 0.97 2.63
N GLY A 125 -13.89 -0.06 2.82
CA GLY A 125 -14.31 -1.38 3.30
C GLY A 125 -13.18 -2.39 3.18
N PHE A 126 -13.37 -3.59 3.72
CA PHE A 126 -12.56 -4.76 3.39
C PHE A 126 -13.27 -5.57 2.31
N GLY A 127 -12.59 -5.91 1.22
CA GLY A 127 -13.14 -6.76 0.16
C GLY A 127 -13.25 -6.05 -1.20
N LYS A 128 -14.32 -6.35 -1.95
CA LYS A 128 -14.52 -5.81 -3.29
C LYS A 128 -14.67 -4.28 -3.24
N PRO A 129 -14.01 -3.53 -4.14
CA PRO A 129 -14.14 -2.08 -4.16
C PRO A 129 -15.58 -1.68 -4.49
N ASP A 130 -16.20 -0.93 -3.57
CA ASP A 130 -17.54 -0.33 -3.73
C ASP A 130 -17.39 1.01 -4.44
N TRP A 131 -17.53 0.98 -5.76
CA TRP A 131 -17.44 2.17 -6.60
C TRP A 131 -18.69 3.01 -6.48
N LYS A 132 -18.50 4.30 -6.17
CA LYS A 132 -19.56 5.30 -6.12
C LYS A 132 -19.48 6.22 -7.32
N GLU A 133 -20.66 6.69 -7.72
CA GLU A 133 -20.80 7.65 -8.82
C GLU A 133 -20.19 9.01 -8.47
N PRO A 134 -19.76 9.78 -9.49
CA PRO A 134 -19.32 11.16 -9.31
C PRO A 134 -20.34 12.03 -8.59
N GLU A 135 -19.85 12.85 -7.65
CA GLU A 135 -20.64 13.90 -7.01
C GLU A 135 -20.23 15.28 -7.57
N ALA A 136 -21.04 16.31 -7.32
CA ALA A 136 -20.71 17.66 -7.74
C ALA A 136 -19.37 18.12 -7.12
N PRO A 137 -18.43 18.67 -7.92
CA PRO A 137 -17.15 19.14 -7.40
C PRO A 137 -17.32 20.21 -6.31
N SER A 138 -16.47 20.17 -5.29
CA SER A 138 -16.45 21.11 -4.18
C SER A 138 -15.03 21.50 -3.82
N GLN A 139 -14.67 22.75 -4.11
CA GLN A 139 -13.32 23.28 -3.82
C GLN A 139 -13.00 23.21 -2.32
N LYS A 140 -13.96 23.53 -1.45
CA LYS A 140 -13.78 23.44 0.01
C LYS A 140 -13.51 22.01 0.46
N ALA A 141 -14.19 21.03 -0.14
CA ALA A 141 -13.95 19.61 0.16
C ALA A 141 -12.57 19.15 -0.35
N MET A 142 -12.14 19.66 -1.51
CA MET A 142 -10.82 19.37 -2.09
C MET A 142 -9.70 19.88 -1.20
N GLU A 143 -9.76 21.15 -0.78
CA GLU A 143 -8.75 21.73 0.13
C GLU A 143 -8.71 21.00 1.48
N SER A 144 -9.88 20.62 2.02
CA SER A 144 -9.96 19.80 3.24
C SER A 144 -9.29 18.44 3.07
N ALA A 145 -9.57 17.72 1.97
CA ALA A 145 -8.94 16.42 1.68
C ALA A 145 -7.43 16.54 1.46
N LEU A 146 -6.96 17.59 0.77
CA LEU A 146 -5.53 17.88 0.61
C LEU A 146 -4.85 18.17 1.94
N SER A 147 -5.51 18.89 2.86
CA SER A 147 -4.94 19.19 4.18
C SER A 147 -4.76 17.96 5.06
N ARG A 148 -5.57 16.91 4.83
CA ARG A 148 -5.48 15.62 5.51
C ARG A 148 -4.37 14.72 4.97
N LEU A 149 -3.87 14.98 3.75
CA LEU A 149 -2.74 14.23 3.21
C LEU A 149 -1.47 14.56 4.00
N ASN A 150 -0.91 13.55 4.64
CA ASN A 150 0.38 13.64 5.33
C ASN A 150 1.40 12.65 4.70
N PRO A 151 2.06 13.05 3.60
CA PRO A 151 3.04 12.20 2.92
C PRO A 151 4.21 11.80 3.83
N THR A 152 4.61 12.67 4.76
CA THR A 152 5.69 12.39 5.71
C THR A 152 5.33 11.25 6.65
N SER A 153 4.13 11.27 7.24
CA SER A 153 3.67 10.17 8.10
C SER A 153 3.55 8.87 7.32
N LEU A 154 3.02 8.90 6.09
CA LEU A 154 2.97 7.74 5.20
C LEU A 154 4.38 7.19 4.89
N SER A 155 5.37 8.07 4.70
CA SER A 155 6.78 7.69 4.50
C SER A 155 7.37 7.00 5.72
N ILE A 156 7.16 7.58 6.90
CA ILE A 156 7.67 7.03 8.16
C ILE A 156 7.08 5.65 8.39
N ILE A 157 5.78 5.48 8.16
CA ILE A 157 5.09 4.19 8.29
C ILE A 157 5.61 3.18 7.26
N GLY A 158 5.73 3.60 5.99
CA GLY A 158 6.19 2.72 4.92
C GLY A 158 7.65 2.29 5.09
N VAL A 159 8.56 3.25 5.12
CA VAL A 159 10.01 3.00 5.21
C VAL A 159 10.39 2.48 6.59
N GLY A 160 9.89 3.10 7.66
CA GLY A 160 10.18 2.69 9.03
C GLY A 160 9.57 1.33 9.36
N GLY A 161 8.31 1.11 8.97
CA GLY A 161 7.65 -0.19 9.12
C GLY A 161 8.36 -1.29 8.34
N PHE A 162 8.76 -1.02 7.09
CA PHE A 162 9.57 -1.94 6.31
C PHE A 162 10.92 -2.25 6.95
N ALA A 163 11.62 -1.25 7.50
CA ALA A 163 12.89 -1.45 8.19
C ALA A 163 12.74 -2.35 9.42
N VAL A 164 11.66 -2.18 10.19
CA VAL A 164 11.33 -3.06 11.34
C VAL A 164 11.06 -4.49 10.87
N LEU A 165 10.27 -4.68 9.81
CA LEU A 165 10.00 -6.02 9.24
C LEU A 165 11.29 -6.69 8.76
N LEU A 166 12.14 -5.95 8.05
CA LEU A 166 13.43 -6.44 7.58
C LEU A 166 14.34 -6.84 8.74
N TRP A 167 14.39 -6.02 9.80
CA TRP A 167 15.16 -6.32 10.99
C TRP A 167 14.67 -7.59 11.69
N LEU A 168 13.35 -7.75 11.86
CA LEU A 168 12.76 -8.95 12.46
C LEU A 168 13.07 -10.21 11.63
N MET A 169 13.02 -10.13 10.30
CA MET A 169 13.32 -11.25 9.41
C MET A 169 14.80 -11.62 9.37
N MET A 170 15.68 -10.63 9.42
CA MET A 170 17.12 -10.82 9.29
C MET A 170 17.76 -11.28 10.60
N PHE A 171 17.45 -10.62 11.70
CA PHE A 171 18.13 -10.82 12.97
C PHE A 171 17.45 -11.83 13.89
N LYS A 172 16.14 -12.10 13.69
CA LYS A 172 15.38 -13.11 14.45
C LYS A 172 15.65 -13.03 15.97
N PRO A 173 15.39 -11.86 16.58
CA PRO A 173 15.99 -11.47 17.87
C PRO A 173 15.49 -12.23 19.11
N PHE A 174 14.50 -13.12 18.99
CA PHE A 174 13.83 -13.79 20.11
C PHE A 174 13.60 -15.27 19.81
#